data_AF-A0AA36GM72-F1
#
_entry.id   AF-A0AA36GM72-F1
#
_cell.length_a   1.000
_cell.length_b   1.000
_cell.length_c   1.000
_cell.angle_alpha   90.00
_cell.angle_beta   90.00
_cell.angle_gamma   90.00
#
_symmetry.space_group_name_H-M   'P 1'
#
loop_
_entity.id
_entity.type
_entity.pdbx_description
1 polymer ?
#
loop_
_entity_poly.entity_id
_entity_poly.type
_entity_poly.pdbx_seq_one_letter_code
_entity_poly.pdbx_strand_id
1 'polypeptide(L)'
;MRVFLAYSIYTNGADLLNVSPYKQGTIKSLASIRFLSMTWVVAGHVMMDIGISDTLRPSMEIFNPFLSTTILNAFFSVDTFFVLSGILVSYLFFKHKPSAAYVKNLMVWIMYYVHRYVRLTPPIMVFIWLFVTLTPLINGPWAQTAVDVQMSMYQPCEKYWWRNLLYINNLFDMTQSCYLITWYLAVDTQLYVVAPIFLIIFYISWIAGYAFICLCIAASIGYVYYITIRYDLSAVLMGAFALNDLKFGL
;
A
#
# COMPACT_ATOMS: atom_id res chain seq x y z
N MET A 1 2.30 -30.73 -7.47
CA MET A 1 1.48 -30.34 -8.63
C MET A 1 0.38 -29.30 -8.30
N ARG A 2 -0.37 -29.43 -7.18
CA ARG A 2 -1.44 -28.46 -6.82
C ARG A 2 -0.98 -27.03 -6.51
N VAL A 3 0.27 -26.83 -6.09
CA VAL A 3 0.82 -25.49 -5.76
C VAL A 3 0.88 -24.58 -7.00
N PHE A 4 1.19 -25.12 -8.19
CA PHE A 4 1.21 -24.33 -9.43
C PHE A 4 -0.17 -23.90 -9.90
N LEU A 5 -1.25 -24.63 -9.53
CA LEU A 5 -2.62 -24.23 -9.85
C LEU A 5 -3.02 -22.93 -9.14
N ALA A 6 -2.40 -22.61 -7.98
CA ALA A 6 -2.66 -21.36 -7.27
C ALA A 6 -2.26 -20.12 -8.08
N TYR A 7 -1.37 -20.26 -9.07
CA TYR A 7 -0.94 -19.19 -9.98
C TYR A 7 -1.38 -19.44 -11.44
N SER A 8 -2.35 -20.33 -11.66
CA SER A 8 -2.90 -20.61 -12.99
C SER A 8 -3.67 -19.41 -13.53
N ILE A 9 -3.22 -18.86 -14.66
CA ILE A 9 -3.92 -17.76 -15.36
C ILE A 9 -5.34 -18.17 -15.73
N TYR A 10 -5.54 -19.40 -16.20
CA TYR A 10 -6.85 -19.89 -16.61
C TYR A 10 -7.84 -19.93 -15.44
N THR A 11 -7.47 -20.58 -14.33
CA THR A 11 -8.36 -20.74 -13.18
C THR A 11 -8.60 -19.41 -12.47
N ASN A 12 -7.53 -18.65 -12.19
CA ASN A 12 -7.65 -17.36 -11.53
C ASN A 12 -8.36 -16.33 -12.42
N GLY A 13 -8.16 -16.39 -13.75
CA GLY A 13 -8.85 -15.53 -14.71
C GLY A 13 -10.35 -15.85 -14.80
N ALA A 14 -10.72 -17.13 -14.82
CA ALA A 14 -12.12 -17.55 -14.77
C ALA A 14 -12.80 -17.07 -13.47
N ASP A 15 -12.12 -17.16 -12.34
CA ASP A 15 -12.62 -16.64 -11.06
C ASP A 15 -12.72 -15.11 -11.05
N LEU A 16 -11.78 -14.40 -11.68
CA LEU A 16 -11.77 -12.93 -11.76
C LEU A 16 -12.92 -12.39 -12.62
N LEU A 17 -13.22 -13.08 -13.71
CA LEU A 17 -14.29 -12.72 -14.65
C LEU A 17 -15.67 -13.26 -14.23
N ASN A 18 -15.74 -13.95 -13.09
CA ASN A 18 -16.96 -14.54 -12.60
C ASN A 18 -17.92 -13.47 -12.05
N VAL A 19 -19.04 -13.26 -12.74
CA VAL A 19 -20.14 -12.34 -12.37
C VAL A 19 -21.27 -13.01 -11.59
N SER A 20 -21.06 -14.22 -11.07
CA SER A 20 -22.04 -14.91 -10.23
C SER A 20 -22.35 -14.13 -8.95
N PRO A 21 -23.53 -14.34 -8.33
CA PRO A 21 -23.90 -13.67 -7.09
C PRO A 21 -22.86 -13.88 -5.98
N TYR A 22 -22.62 -12.84 -5.19
CA TYR A 22 -21.66 -12.88 -4.09
C TYR A 22 -21.92 -14.07 -3.14
N LYS A 23 -20.84 -14.76 -2.78
CA LYS A 23 -20.87 -15.84 -1.78
C LYS A 23 -21.39 -15.31 -0.44
N GLN A 24 -22.14 -16.15 0.29
CA GLN A 24 -22.69 -15.79 1.60
C GLN A 24 -21.58 -15.36 2.57
N GLY A 25 -21.81 -14.25 3.28
CA GLY A 25 -20.84 -13.68 4.21
C GLY A 25 -19.80 -12.73 3.59
N THR A 26 -19.98 -12.34 2.33
CA THR A 26 -19.22 -11.25 1.71
C THR A 26 -19.81 -9.89 2.10
N ILE A 27 -18.97 -8.97 2.56
CA ILE A 27 -19.39 -7.61 2.92
C ILE A 27 -19.41 -6.74 1.65
N LYS A 28 -20.61 -6.55 1.09
CA LYS A 28 -20.81 -5.88 -0.22
C LYS A 28 -20.26 -4.45 -0.27
N SER A 29 -20.44 -3.68 0.81
CA SER A 29 -19.98 -2.29 0.88
C SER A 29 -18.46 -2.14 0.72
N LEU A 30 -17.67 -3.14 1.10
CA LEU A 30 -16.21 -3.08 0.92
C LEU A 30 -15.82 -3.04 -0.56
N ALA A 31 -16.61 -3.63 -1.46
CA ALA A 31 -16.33 -3.58 -2.89
C ALA A 31 -16.49 -2.14 -3.43
N SER A 32 -17.56 -1.44 -3.01
CA SER A 32 -17.80 -0.04 -3.37
C SER A 32 -16.70 0.88 -2.84
N ILE A 33 -16.28 0.69 -1.57
CA ILE A 33 -15.20 1.48 -0.98
C ILE A 33 -13.90 1.24 -1.75
N ARG A 34 -13.54 -0.02 -2.07
CA ARG A 34 -12.35 -0.33 -2.87
C ARG A 34 -12.38 0.34 -4.24
N PHE A 35 -13.54 0.36 -4.90
CA PHE A 35 -13.69 0.99 -6.20
C PHE A 35 -13.42 2.49 -6.13
N LEU A 36 -14.03 3.19 -5.17
CA LEU A 36 -13.81 4.63 -4.98
C LEU A 36 -12.35 4.94 -4.62
N SER A 37 -11.76 4.19 -3.68
CA SER A 37 -10.37 4.37 -3.28
C SER A 37 -9.39 4.08 -4.40
N MET A 38 -9.59 3.00 -5.17
CA MET A 38 -8.73 2.69 -6.32
C MET A 38 -8.82 3.79 -7.38
N THR A 39 -10.02 4.31 -7.64
CA THR A 39 -10.21 5.40 -8.60
C THR A 39 -9.46 6.65 -8.16
N TRP A 40 -9.46 6.96 -6.85
CA TRP A 40 -8.70 8.07 -6.30
C TRP A 40 -7.19 7.86 -6.42
N VAL A 41 -6.66 6.67 -6.11
CA VAL A 41 -5.23 6.33 -6.32
C VAL A 41 -4.82 6.55 -7.78
N VAL A 42 -5.61 6.01 -8.72
CA VAL A 42 -5.34 6.14 -10.16
C VAL A 42 -5.37 7.59 -10.60
N ALA A 43 -6.37 8.37 -10.17
CA ALA A 43 -6.45 9.78 -10.48
C ALA A 43 -5.25 10.57 -9.94
N GLY A 44 -4.79 10.28 -8.72
CA GLY A 44 -3.61 10.89 -8.13
C GLY A 44 -2.33 10.60 -8.92
N HIS A 45 -2.10 9.34 -9.29
CA HIS A 45 -0.93 8.96 -10.09
C HIS A 45 -0.95 9.55 -11.50
N VAL A 46 -2.10 9.56 -12.18
CA VAL A 46 -2.24 10.20 -13.49
C VAL A 46 -1.92 11.69 -13.42
N MET A 47 -2.36 12.38 -12.37
CA MET A 47 -2.05 13.80 -12.18
C MET A 47 -0.57 14.04 -11.87
N MET A 48 0.09 13.14 -11.14
CA MET A 48 1.55 13.20 -10.95
C MET A 48 2.31 12.98 -12.27
N ASP A 49 1.88 12.01 -13.09
CA ASP A 49 2.50 11.72 -14.38
C ASP A 49 2.28 12.82 -15.43
N ILE A 50 1.17 13.55 -15.36
CA ILE A 50 0.96 14.77 -16.16
C ILE A 50 2.01 15.83 -15.81
N GLY A 51 2.43 15.90 -14.55
CA GLY A 51 3.44 16.85 -14.07
C GLY A 51 4.80 16.75 -14.76
N ILE A 52 5.12 15.57 -15.31
CA ILE A 52 6.36 15.26 -16.03
C ILE A 52 6.17 15.21 -17.55
N SER A 53 5.00 15.62 -18.05
CA SER A 53 4.65 15.55 -19.47
C SER A 53 4.57 16.93 -20.13
N ASP A 54 4.64 16.96 -21.46
CA ASP A 54 4.54 18.19 -22.27
C ASP A 54 3.18 18.89 -22.15
N THR A 55 2.19 18.29 -21.47
CA THR A 55 0.85 18.84 -21.25
C THR A 55 0.69 19.57 -19.92
N LEU A 56 1.78 19.78 -19.15
CA LEU A 56 1.74 20.47 -17.85
C LEU A 56 1.02 21.83 -17.91
N ARG A 57 1.31 22.66 -18.92
CA ARG A 57 0.74 24.01 -19.03
C ARG A 57 -0.80 23.99 -19.17
N PRO A 58 -1.39 23.25 -20.12
CA PRO A 58 -2.84 23.02 -20.16
C PRO A 58 -3.43 22.48 -18.85
N SER A 59 -2.72 21.63 -18.12
CA SER A 59 -3.21 21.06 -16.87
C SER A 59 -3.25 22.05 -15.72
N MET A 60 -2.32 23.01 -15.68
CA MET A 60 -2.34 24.11 -14.72
C MET A 60 -3.53 25.05 -14.92
N GLU A 61 -4.03 25.20 -16.15
CA GLU A 61 -5.20 26.02 -16.48
C GLU A 61 -6.52 25.42 -15.96
N ILE A 62 -6.55 24.11 -15.70
CA ILE A 62 -7.72 23.36 -15.19
C ILE A 62 -7.61 23.16 -13.67
N PHE A 63 -6.54 23.65 -13.02
CA PHE A 63 -6.29 23.44 -11.61
C PHE A 63 -7.40 24.06 -10.73
N ASN A 64 -8.02 23.23 -9.90
CA ASN A 64 -9.01 23.67 -8.92
C ASN A 64 -8.43 23.46 -7.50
N PRO A 65 -8.30 24.51 -6.68
CA PRO A 65 -7.65 24.42 -5.38
C PRO A 65 -8.24 23.36 -4.44
N PHE A 66 -9.54 23.09 -4.52
CA PHE A 66 -10.19 22.10 -3.68
C PHE A 66 -10.08 20.68 -4.27
N LEU A 67 -10.52 20.50 -5.51
CA LEU A 67 -10.56 19.18 -6.16
C LEU A 67 -9.16 18.66 -6.48
N SER A 68 -8.29 19.49 -7.06
CA SER A 68 -6.93 19.10 -7.41
C SER A 68 -6.10 18.80 -6.17
N THR A 69 -6.23 19.59 -5.09
CA THR A 69 -5.57 19.26 -3.81
C THR A 69 -6.08 17.96 -3.23
N THR A 70 -7.39 17.72 -3.24
CA THR A 70 -7.96 16.44 -2.75
C THR A 70 -7.41 15.26 -3.55
N ILE A 71 -7.41 15.35 -4.89
CA ILE A 71 -6.91 14.29 -5.77
C ILE A 71 -5.41 14.06 -5.57
N LEU A 72 -4.61 15.13 -5.46
CA LEU A 72 -3.16 15.04 -5.28
C LEU A 72 -2.75 14.51 -3.91
N ASN A 73 -3.62 14.58 -2.89
CA ASN A 73 -3.42 13.91 -1.60
C ASN A 73 -3.96 12.47 -1.60
N ALA A 74 -3.76 11.73 -2.68
CA ALA A 74 -4.23 10.36 -2.84
C ALA A 74 -3.67 9.37 -1.77
N PHE A 75 -2.65 9.74 -0.99
CA PHE A 75 -2.16 8.91 0.12
C PHE A 75 -3.26 8.54 1.12
N PHE A 76 -4.23 9.43 1.39
CA PHE A 76 -5.37 9.13 2.27
C PHE A 76 -6.27 8.02 1.71
N SER A 77 -6.32 7.85 0.39
CA SER A 77 -7.04 6.75 -0.22
C SER A 77 -6.38 5.40 0.09
N VAL A 78 -5.06 5.37 0.28
CA VAL A 78 -4.32 4.16 0.66
C VAL A 78 -4.67 3.73 2.10
N ASP A 79 -4.88 4.69 3.00
CA ASP A 79 -5.32 4.41 4.38
C ASP A 79 -6.64 3.64 4.42
N THR A 80 -7.55 3.92 3.47
CA THR A 80 -8.79 3.14 3.37
C THR A 80 -8.51 1.66 3.10
N PHE A 81 -7.50 1.32 2.28
CA PHE A 81 -7.13 -0.07 2.03
C PHE A 81 -6.55 -0.73 3.28
N PHE A 82 -5.75 -0.03 4.08
CA PHE A 82 -5.26 -0.55 5.36
C PHE A 82 -6.41 -0.82 6.34
N VAL A 83 -7.39 0.09 6.42
CA VAL A 83 -8.61 -0.11 7.23
C VAL A 83 -9.39 -1.32 6.74
N LEU A 84 -9.58 -1.47 5.42
CA LEU A 84 -10.26 -2.64 4.84
C LEU A 84 -9.53 -3.95 5.13
N SER A 85 -8.19 -3.96 5.07
CA SER A 85 -7.36 -5.10 5.47
C SER A 85 -7.61 -5.46 6.95
N GLY A 86 -7.57 -4.48 7.85
CA GLY A 86 -7.84 -4.69 9.28
C GLY A 86 -9.26 -5.18 9.59
N ILE A 87 -10.27 -4.63 8.91
CA ILE A 87 -11.67 -5.07 9.01
C ILE A 87 -11.78 -6.54 8.59
N LEU A 88 -11.19 -6.92 7.46
CA LEU A 88 -11.30 -8.29 6.95
C LEU A 88 -10.60 -9.30 7.87
N VAL A 89 -9.41 -8.97 8.36
CA VAL A 89 -8.67 -9.81 9.32
C VAL A 89 -9.47 -10.02 10.61
N SER A 90 -9.97 -8.92 11.20
CA SER A 90 -10.78 -8.97 12.42
C SER A 90 -12.09 -9.71 12.21
N TYR A 91 -12.80 -9.42 11.12
CA TYR A 91 -14.07 -10.07 10.78
C TYR A 91 -13.90 -11.58 10.63
N LEU A 92 -12.89 -12.04 9.87
CA LEU A 92 -12.64 -13.46 9.67
C LEU A 92 -12.26 -14.16 10.98
N PHE A 93 -11.45 -13.52 11.81
CA PHE A 93 -11.05 -14.05 13.11
C PHE A 93 -12.27 -14.25 14.03
N PHE A 94 -13.06 -13.20 14.27
CA PHE A 94 -14.20 -13.28 15.19
C PHE A 94 -15.38 -14.08 14.62
N LYS A 95 -15.56 -14.12 13.30
CA LYS A 95 -16.56 -14.98 12.64
C LYS A 95 -16.30 -16.46 12.89
N HIS A 96 -15.03 -16.86 12.99
CA HIS A 96 -14.66 -18.25 13.25
C HIS A 96 -14.88 -18.68 14.71
N LYS A 97 -15.22 -17.75 15.62
CA LYS A 97 -15.42 -17.98 17.06
C LYS A 97 -14.32 -18.87 17.66
N PRO A 98 -13.05 -18.41 17.62
CA PRO A 98 -11.91 -19.25 17.95
C PRO A 98 -11.96 -19.70 19.42
N SER A 99 -11.67 -20.97 19.64
CA SER A 99 -11.51 -21.51 20.99
C SER A 99 -10.24 -20.97 21.65
N ALA A 100 -10.18 -20.97 22.98
CA ALA A 100 -8.97 -20.55 23.69
C ALA A 100 -7.74 -21.40 23.31
N ALA A 101 -7.94 -22.69 23.00
CA ALA A 101 -6.89 -23.57 22.52
C ALA A 101 -6.38 -23.15 21.12
N TYR A 102 -7.27 -22.71 20.23
CA TYR A 102 -6.90 -22.18 18.91
C TYR A 102 -6.04 -20.92 19.04
N VAL A 103 -6.46 -19.96 19.88
CA VAL A 103 -5.74 -18.69 20.10
C VAL A 103 -4.37 -18.92 20.75
N LYS A 104 -4.26 -19.89 21.65
CA LYS A 104 -2.99 -20.25 22.32
C LYS A 104 -2.04 -21.08 21.45
N ASN A 105 -2.50 -21.63 20.33
CA ASN A 105 -1.69 -22.50 19.50
C ASN A 105 -0.72 -21.69 18.63
N LEU A 106 0.58 -21.82 18.89
CA LEU A 106 1.64 -21.13 18.13
C LEU A 106 1.60 -21.48 16.63
N MET A 107 1.28 -22.73 16.27
CA MET A 107 1.24 -23.15 14.86
C MET A 107 0.16 -22.42 14.05
N VAL A 108 -0.94 -22.02 14.69
CA VAL A 108 -1.99 -21.23 14.03
C VAL A 108 -1.43 -19.88 13.57
N TRP A 109 -0.69 -19.21 14.44
CA TRP A 109 -0.08 -17.91 14.12
C TRP A 109 1.07 -18.02 13.13
N ILE A 110 1.89 -19.08 13.21
CA ILE A 110 2.90 -19.36 12.19
C ILE A 110 2.24 -19.54 10.81
N MET A 111 1.20 -20.37 10.72
CA MET A 111 0.48 -20.61 9.46
C MET A 111 -0.24 -19.35 8.96
N TYR A 112 -0.75 -18.52 9.85
CA TYR A 112 -1.32 -17.21 9.51
C TYR A 112 -0.31 -16.33 8.75
N TYR A 113 0.94 -16.24 9.22
CA TYR A 113 1.99 -15.49 8.52
C TYR A 113 2.47 -16.16 7.24
N VAL A 114 2.72 -17.48 7.28
CA VAL A 114 3.20 -18.25 6.11
C VAL A 114 2.21 -18.15 4.95
N HIS A 115 0.91 -18.31 5.22
CA HIS A 115 -0.11 -18.26 4.18
C HIS A 115 -0.16 -16.89 3.50
N ARG A 116 0.04 -15.80 4.25
CA ARG A 116 0.10 -14.46 3.66
C ARG A 116 1.38 -14.22 2.89
N TYR A 117 2.52 -14.65 3.42
CA TYR A 117 3.81 -14.54 2.75
C TYR A 117 3.79 -15.23 1.38
N VAL A 118 3.38 -16.50 1.34
CA VAL A 118 3.27 -17.26 0.09
C VAL A 118 2.24 -16.65 -0.87
N ARG A 119 1.17 -16.01 -0.37
CA ARG A 119 0.19 -15.33 -1.22
C ARG A 119 0.77 -14.08 -1.89
N LEU A 120 1.53 -13.26 -1.17
CA LEU A 120 1.94 -11.92 -1.64
C LEU A 120 3.33 -11.92 -2.29
N THR A 121 4.27 -12.70 -1.79
CA THR A 121 5.68 -12.64 -2.20
C THR A 121 5.91 -13.11 -3.64
N PRO A 122 5.35 -14.23 -4.12
CA PRO A 122 5.62 -14.67 -5.49
C PRO A 122 5.15 -13.68 -6.57
N PRO A 123 3.93 -13.11 -6.50
CA PRO A 123 3.51 -12.09 -7.45
C PRO A 123 4.44 -10.86 -7.48
N ILE A 124 4.83 -10.33 -6.32
CA ILE A 124 5.69 -9.13 -6.29
C ILE A 124 7.12 -9.44 -6.76
N MET A 125 7.66 -10.61 -6.47
CA MET A 125 8.99 -11.00 -6.95
C MET A 125 9.01 -11.21 -8.47
N VAL A 126 7.96 -11.80 -9.04
CA VAL A 126 7.80 -11.90 -10.51
C VAL A 126 7.67 -10.51 -11.13
N PHE A 127 6.90 -9.62 -10.51
CA PHE A 127 6.79 -8.23 -10.98
C PHE A 127 8.13 -7.51 -10.96
N ILE A 128 8.89 -7.56 -9.86
CA ILE A 128 10.21 -6.92 -9.77
C ILE A 128 11.17 -7.51 -10.81
N TRP A 129 11.17 -8.83 -10.99
CA TRP A 129 11.98 -9.48 -12.01
C TRP A 129 11.63 -9.00 -13.42
N LEU A 130 10.34 -8.94 -13.78
CA LEU A 130 9.88 -8.38 -15.05
C LEU A 130 10.24 -6.90 -15.18
N PHE A 131 10.10 -6.12 -14.11
CA PHE A 131 10.42 -4.71 -14.10
C PHE A 131 11.92 -4.47 -14.39
N VAL A 132 12.81 -5.20 -13.71
CA VAL A 132 14.26 -5.09 -13.92
C VAL A 132 14.67 -5.57 -15.32
N THR A 133 14.04 -6.62 -15.86
CA THR A 133 14.44 -7.21 -17.15
C THR A 133 13.83 -6.50 -18.36
N LEU A 134 12.59 -6.00 -18.27
CA LEU A 134 11.89 -5.37 -19.37
C LEU A 134 12.17 -3.88 -19.49
N THR A 135 12.40 -3.16 -18.37
CA THR A 135 12.61 -1.70 -18.40
C THR A 135 13.74 -1.28 -19.34
N PRO A 136 14.92 -1.95 -19.36
CA PRO A 136 15.99 -1.62 -20.30
C PRO A 136 15.64 -1.82 -21.79
N LEU A 137 14.59 -2.61 -22.08
CA LEU A 137 14.14 -2.87 -23.45
C LEU A 137 13.15 -1.81 -23.96
N ILE A 138 12.61 -0.98 -23.06
CA ILE A 138 11.65 0.06 -23.39
C ILE A 138 12.39 1.24 -24.04
N ASN A 139 12.23 1.39 -25.35
CA ASN A 139 12.78 2.51 -26.11
C ASN A 139 11.65 3.26 -26.82
N GLY A 140 11.52 4.56 -26.58
CA GLY A 140 10.49 5.39 -27.21
C GLY A 140 10.53 6.84 -26.73
N PRO A 141 9.79 7.76 -27.38
CA PRO A 141 9.80 9.19 -27.03
C PRO A 141 9.51 9.45 -25.55
N TRP A 142 8.51 8.77 -24.99
CA TRP A 142 8.19 8.85 -23.55
C TRP A 142 9.32 8.33 -22.66
N ALA A 143 9.95 7.20 -23.04
CA ALA A 143 11.08 6.66 -22.30
C ALA A 143 12.26 7.63 -22.32
N GLN A 144 12.45 8.39 -23.42
CA GLN A 144 13.45 9.45 -23.54
C GLN A 144 13.17 10.67 -22.66
N THR A 145 11.90 11.07 -22.50
CA THR A 145 11.51 12.13 -21.55
C THR A 145 11.56 11.66 -20.10
N ALA A 146 11.38 10.36 -19.86
CA ALA A 146 11.37 9.74 -18.55
C ALA A 146 12.70 9.07 -18.16
N VAL A 147 13.79 9.20 -18.96
CA VAL A 147 15.05 8.45 -18.77
C VAL A 147 15.59 8.61 -17.36
N ASP A 148 15.68 9.85 -16.86
CA ASP A 148 16.23 10.12 -15.54
C ASP A 148 15.36 9.53 -14.42
N VAL A 149 14.04 9.49 -14.62
CA VAL A 149 13.07 8.90 -13.69
C VAL A 149 13.10 7.36 -13.77
N GLN A 150 13.23 6.77 -14.96
CA GLN A 150 13.31 5.31 -15.14
C GLN A 150 14.65 4.74 -14.67
N MET A 151 15.77 5.38 -15.03
CA MET A 151 17.11 4.95 -14.60
C MET A 151 17.27 5.06 -13.08
N SER A 152 16.71 6.10 -12.46
CA SER A 152 16.72 6.25 -11.00
C SER A 152 15.88 5.20 -10.26
N MET A 153 14.92 4.54 -10.92
CA MET A 153 14.14 3.45 -10.32
C MET A 153 14.70 2.05 -10.58
N TYR A 154 15.34 1.85 -11.73
CA TYR A 154 15.91 0.57 -12.12
C TYR A 154 17.16 0.20 -11.29
N GLN A 155 18.12 1.11 -11.14
CA GLN A 155 19.38 0.80 -10.44
C GLN A 155 19.18 0.40 -8.97
N PRO A 156 18.30 1.08 -8.19
CA PRO A 156 17.97 0.63 -6.84
C PRO A 156 17.31 -0.75 -6.82
N CYS A 157 16.53 -1.11 -7.84
CA CYS A 157 15.92 -2.43 -7.91
C CYS A 157 16.92 -3.56 -8.05
N GLU A 158 17.96 -3.42 -8.88
CA GLU A 158 19.00 -4.46 -8.98
C GLU A 158 19.76 -4.68 -7.68
N LYS A 159 20.00 -3.61 -6.92
CA LYS A 159 20.77 -3.67 -5.68
C LYS A 159 19.95 -4.03 -4.44
N TYR A 160 18.69 -3.60 -4.39
CA TYR A 160 17.87 -3.62 -3.18
C TYR A 160 16.56 -4.40 -3.31
N TRP A 161 16.35 -5.17 -4.39
CA TRP A 161 15.16 -6.04 -4.56
C TRP A 161 14.87 -6.91 -3.32
N TRP A 162 15.91 -7.41 -2.64
CA TRP A 162 15.78 -8.27 -1.47
C TRP A 162 15.09 -7.58 -0.30
N ARG A 163 15.08 -6.25 -0.23
CA ARG A 163 14.34 -5.50 0.79
C ARG A 163 12.82 -5.65 0.63
N ASN A 164 12.34 -5.81 -0.60
CA ASN A 164 10.94 -6.11 -0.90
C ASN A 164 10.56 -7.54 -0.54
N LEU A 165 11.52 -8.48 -0.56
CA LEU A 165 11.30 -9.86 -0.11
C LEU A 165 11.02 -9.95 1.40
N LEU A 166 11.62 -9.04 2.17
CA LEU A 166 11.49 -8.94 3.62
C LEU A 166 10.43 -7.91 4.05
N TYR A 167 9.84 -7.16 3.12
CA TYR A 167 8.88 -6.08 3.42
C TYR A 167 9.44 -5.00 4.35
N ILE A 168 10.70 -4.62 4.16
CA ILE A 168 11.42 -3.59 4.95
C ILE A 168 11.90 -2.42 4.09
N ASN A 169 11.53 -2.38 2.82
CA ASN A 169 11.95 -1.36 1.86
C ASN A 169 11.56 0.07 2.30
N ASN A 170 10.46 0.23 3.02
CA ASN A 170 9.99 1.52 3.55
C ASN A 170 10.77 2.04 4.78
N LEU A 171 11.71 1.26 5.33
CA LEU A 171 12.56 1.68 6.46
C LEU A 171 13.84 2.38 6.01
N PHE A 172 14.09 2.43 4.70
CA PHE A 172 15.26 3.03 4.09
C PHE A 172 14.88 4.28 3.31
N ASP A 173 15.89 5.01 2.86
CA ASP A 173 15.72 6.21 2.04
C ASP A 173 14.90 5.91 0.76
N MET A 174 13.99 6.83 0.40
CA MET A 174 13.13 6.74 -0.77
C MET A 174 13.95 6.57 -2.07
N THR A 175 15.13 7.18 -2.16
CA THR A 175 16.06 7.06 -3.30
C THR A 175 16.60 5.65 -3.49
N GLN A 176 16.53 4.79 -2.46
CA GLN A 176 16.97 3.40 -2.51
C GLN A 176 15.79 2.42 -2.67
N SER A 177 14.58 2.92 -2.87
CA SER A 177 13.38 2.09 -2.98
C SER A 177 13.29 1.45 -4.35
N CYS A 178 13.19 0.12 -4.36
CA CYS A 178 12.90 -0.61 -5.60
C CYS A 178 11.41 -0.51 -5.92
N TYR A 179 11.09 0.33 -6.90
CA TYR A 179 9.74 0.70 -7.36
C TYR A 179 8.89 1.38 -6.28
N LEU A 180 8.46 2.62 -6.55
CA LEU A 180 7.87 3.49 -5.53
C LEU A 180 6.70 2.83 -4.81
N ILE A 181 5.76 2.23 -5.53
CA ILE A 181 4.49 1.75 -4.96
C ILE A 181 4.70 0.54 -4.01
N THR A 182 5.87 -0.10 -4.01
CA THR A 182 6.15 -1.26 -3.13
C THR A 182 6.10 -0.93 -1.64
N TRP A 183 6.22 0.33 -1.23
CA TRP A 183 6.08 0.75 0.17
C TRP A 183 4.72 0.35 0.74
N TYR A 184 3.66 0.38 -0.08
CA TYR A 184 2.30 0.01 0.34
C TYR A 184 2.26 -1.42 0.86
N LEU A 185 2.86 -2.35 0.12
CA LEU A 185 2.88 -3.76 0.46
C LEU A 185 3.73 -4.03 1.71
N ALA A 186 4.78 -3.24 1.92
CA ALA A 186 5.59 -3.28 3.12
C ALA A 186 4.79 -2.90 4.36
N VAL A 187 4.09 -1.76 4.30
CA VAL A 187 3.24 -1.26 5.40
C VAL A 187 2.07 -2.21 5.67
N ASP A 188 1.37 -2.69 4.63
CA ASP A 188 0.29 -3.69 4.78
C ASP A 188 0.81 -4.99 5.42
N THR A 189 2.07 -5.36 5.15
CA THR A 189 2.73 -6.50 5.80
C THR A 189 3.03 -6.25 7.26
N GLN A 190 3.64 -5.12 7.57
CA GLN A 190 3.99 -4.72 8.94
C GLN A 190 2.74 -4.61 9.82
N LEU A 191 1.67 -3.96 9.34
CA LEU A 191 0.41 -3.83 10.10
C LEU A 191 -0.24 -5.18 10.38
N TYR A 192 -0.18 -6.12 9.44
CA TYR A 192 -0.70 -7.48 9.64
C TYR A 192 0.15 -8.31 10.60
N VAL A 193 1.47 -8.08 10.63
CA VAL A 193 2.34 -8.71 11.63
C VAL A 193 1.91 -8.33 13.04
N VAL A 194 1.53 -7.06 13.23
CA VAL A 194 1.06 -6.52 14.52
C VAL A 194 -0.42 -6.87 14.80
N ALA A 195 -1.24 -7.13 13.77
CA ALA A 195 -2.69 -7.35 13.92
C ALA A 195 -3.09 -8.42 14.99
N PRO A 196 -2.41 -9.58 15.13
CA PRO A 196 -2.69 -10.54 16.18
C PRO A 196 -2.66 -9.98 17.61
N ILE A 197 -1.82 -8.97 17.89
CA ILE A 197 -1.76 -8.32 19.20
C ILE A 197 -3.12 -7.67 19.50
N PHE A 198 -3.66 -6.91 18.54
CA PHE A 198 -4.99 -6.31 18.66
C PHE A 198 -6.08 -7.38 18.79
N LEU A 199 -6.03 -8.43 17.97
CA LEU A 199 -7.03 -9.52 18.01
C LEU A 199 -7.06 -10.23 19.37
N ILE A 200 -5.89 -10.56 19.92
CA ILE A 200 -5.77 -11.27 21.20
C ILE A 200 -6.23 -10.39 22.35
N ILE A 201 -5.88 -9.10 22.38
CA ILE A 201 -6.34 -8.18 23.43
C ILE A 201 -7.88 -8.08 23.39
N PHE A 202 -8.47 -7.90 22.20
CA PHE A 202 -9.94 -7.88 22.05
C PHE A 202 -10.60 -9.20 22.43
N TYR A 203 -9.95 -10.33 22.14
CA TYR A 203 -10.45 -11.65 22.52
C TYR A 203 -10.51 -11.83 24.05
N ILE A 204 -9.51 -11.31 24.77
CA ILE A 204 -9.45 -11.41 26.24
C ILE A 204 -10.43 -10.42 26.89
N SER A 205 -10.43 -9.16 26.45
CA SER A 205 -11.31 -8.12 26.98
C SER A 205 -11.56 -7.04 25.94
N TRP A 206 -12.84 -6.82 25.60
CA TRP A 206 -13.25 -5.77 24.69
C TRP A 206 -12.89 -4.37 25.23
N ILE A 207 -12.99 -4.14 26.54
CA ILE A 207 -12.64 -2.86 27.18
C ILE A 207 -11.13 -2.59 27.02
N ALA A 208 -10.29 -3.59 27.29
CA ALA A 208 -8.85 -3.47 27.11
C ALA A 208 -8.49 -3.24 25.63
N GLY A 209 -9.20 -3.90 24.71
CA GLY A 209 -9.05 -3.69 23.28
C GLY A 209 -9.34 -2.26 22.85
N TYR A 210 -10.47 -1.69 23.28
CA TYR A 210 -10.81 -0.29 22.98
C TYR A 210 -9.80 0.68 23.60
N ALA A 211 -9.43 0.49 24.86
CA ALA A 211 -8.42 1.32 25.52
C ALA A 211 -7.08 1.30 24.77
N PHE A 212 -6.64 0.11 24.34
CA PHE A 212 -5.40 -0.06 23.58
C PHE A 212 -5.47 0.64 22.21
N ILE A 213 -6.58 0.51 21.47
CA ILE A 213 -6.76 1.23 20.20
C ILE A 213 -6.73 2.74 20.41
N CYS A 214 -7.45 3.26 21.39
CA CYS A 214 -7.47 4.70 21.68
C CYS A 214 -6.07 5.22 22.02
N LEU A 215 -5.30 4.45 22.79
CA LEU A 215 -3.91 4.76 23.11
C LEU A 215 -3.04 4.79 21.84
N CYS A 216 -3.13 3.79 20.96
CA CYS A 216 -2.38 3.75 19.72
C CYS A 216 -2.75 4.90 18.77
N ILE A 217 -4.04 5.26 18.68
CA ILE A 217 -4.50 6.41 17.89
C ILE A 217 -3.91 7.70 18.45
N ALA A 218 -4.01 7.93 19.76
CA ALA A 218 -3.47 9.12 20.40
C ALA A 218 -1.93 9.21 20.22
N ALA A 219 -1.22 8.09 20.37
CA ALA A 219 0.21 8.02 20.16
C ALA A 219 0.60 8.30 18.69
N SER A 220 -0.15 7.75 17.73
CA SER A 220 0.07 8.00 16.30
C SER A 220 -0.13 9.47 15.96
N ILE A 221 -1.25 10.07 16.37
CA ILE A 221 -1.53 11.50 16.17
C ILE A 221 -0.44 12.35 16.82
N GLY A 222 -0.10 12.07 18.08
CA GLY A 222 0.95 12.80 18.81
C GLY A 222 2.31 12.72 18.11
N TYR A 223 2.68 11.54 17.61
CA TYR A 223 3.92 11.34 16.86
C TYR A 223 3.94 12.14 15.56
N VAL A 224 2.85 12.09 14.77
CA VAL A 224 2.73 12.85 13.51
C VAL A 224 2.84 14.36 13.78
N TYR A 225 2.16 14.87 14.80
CA TYR A 225 2.30 16.28 15.20
C TYR A 225 3.73 16.62 15.61
N TYR A 226 4.37 15.78 16.42
CA TYR A 226 5.74 15.97 16.87
C TYR A 226 6.72 16.08 15.70
N ILE A 227 6.69 15.12 14.75
CA ILE A 227 7.61 15.14 13.60
C ILE A 227 7.32 16.34 12.68
N THR A 228 6.05 16.72 12.51
CA THR A 228 5.66 17.84 11.65
C THR A 228 6.24 19.14 12.17
N ILE A 229 6.13 19.37 13.48
CA ILE A 229 6.69 20.56 14.14
C ILE A 229 8.22 20.50 14.19
N ARG A 230 8.81 19.34 14.46
CA ARG A 230 10.26 19.21 14.65
C ARG A 230 11.05 19.47 13.37
N TYR A 231 10.48 19.08 12.23
CA TYR A 231 11.13 19.13 10.91
C TYR A 231 10.51 20.18 9.97
N ASP A 232 9.62 21.04 10.47
CA ASP A 232 8.90 22.06 9.70
C ASP A 232 8.28 21.50 8.40
N LEU A 233 7.64 20.32 8.52
CA LEU A 233 7.05 19.63 7.37
C LEU A 233 5.74 20.29 6.97
N SER A 234 5.49 20.36 5.67
CA SER A 234 4.20 20.78 5.15
C SER A 234 3.11 19.76 5.48
N ALA A 235 1.93 20.23 5.88
CA ALA A 235 0.77 19.38 6.13
C ALA A 235 0.18 18.72 4.86
N VAL A 236 0.61 19.14 3.67
CA VAL A 236 0.08 18.71 2.37
C VAL A 236 1.25 18.40 1.44
N LEU A 237 1.14 17.35 0.63
CA LEU A 237 2.17 16.95 -0.34
C LEU A 237 2.60 18.10 -1.26
N MET A 238 1.64 18.94 -1.69
CA MET A 238 1.92 20.12 -2.52
C MET A 238 2.79 21.17 -1.78
N GLY A 239 2.64 21.29 -0.47
CA GLY A 239 3.50 22.14 0.35
C GLY A 239 4.93 21.62 0.45
N ALA A 240 5.15 20.30 0.34
CA ALA A 240 6.49 19.71 0.39
C ALA A 240 7.27 20.03 -0.89
N PHE A 241 6.59 20.01 -2.05
CA PHE A 241 7.17 20.45 -3.31
C PHE A 241 7.46 21.96 -3.31
N ALA A 242 6.56 22.80 -2.78
CA ALA A 242 6.78 24.24 -2.67
C ALA A 242 7.91 24.64 -1.69
N LEU A 243 8.12 23.85 -0.62
CA LEU A 243 9.21 24.09 0.34
C LEU A 243 10.59 23.66 -0.18
N ASN A 244 10.65 22.66 -1.07
CA ASN A 244 11.90 22.29 -1.72
C ASN A 244 12.39 23.38 -2.68
N ASP A 245 11.50 24.06 -3.41
CA ASP A 245 11.88 25.19 -4.26
C ASP A 245 12.41 26.40 -3.44
N LEU A 246 11.86 26.63 -2.24
CA LEU A 246 12.34 27.70 -1.35
C LEU A 246 13.75 27.43 -0.77
N LYS A 247 14.18 26.17 -0.67
CA LYS A 247 15.53 25.81 -0.18
C LYS A 247 16.61 25.89 -1.26
N PHE A 248 16.25 25.92 -2.54
CA PHE A 248 17.19 26.10 -3.66
C PHE A 248 17.15 27.53 -4.25
N GLY A 249 16.35 28.43 -3.68
CA GLY A 249 16.22 29.83 -4.08
C GLY A 249 16.96 30.86 -3.21
N LEU A 250 17.91 30.43 -2.37
CA LEU A 250 18.83 31.28 -1.60
C LEU A 250 20.28 30.84 -1.79
#